data_AF-A0A4Y9Z9F6-F1
#
_entry.id   AF-A0A4Y9Z9F6-F1
#
_cell.length_a   1.000
_cell.length_b   1.000
_cell.length_c   1.000
_cell.angle_alpha   90.00
_cell.angle_beta   90.00
_cell.angle_gamma   90.00
#
_symmetry.space_group_name_H-M   'P 1'
#
loop_
_entity.id
_entity.type
_entity.pdbx_description
1 polymer ?
#
loop_
_entity_poly.entity_id
_entity_poly.type
_entity_poly.pdbx_seq_one_letter_code
_entity_poly.pdbx_strand_id
1 'polypeptide(L)'
;MVPPVASIVSNDIKAAASGHSRGLPPLPVAHIGYAMSVPPRADTVQSASNFWGEVFRARIAEFGDSASTDVLDAEIASINEMRQKLNARRNSRALISCLPAEVMLLIFGHLRDTSPIYLQPSIAHLGWVTVTHVSQDWRQLCLGDPSLWAKIESRLPDKWLQLFLIRSGTMSLSLTRQHGYYSTTVQEFDVLHDYHSRIQKLVLTVAPSSEQINRLISGFDRQFPMLNSLKLSRRIRFESLTLRQSMELPDDFLVDLDTYPELHSLSLEDFIIPWTSQLFARLTHLEISLHGTPINTEAGYTQTDFINCL
;
A
#
# COMPACT_ATOMS: atom_id res chain seq x y z
N MET A 1 31.49 7.96 -3.79
CA MET A 1 32.17 6.77 -3.24
C MET A 1 31.15 6.04 -2.38
N VAL A 2 30.50 5.02 -2.95
CA VAL A 2 29.46 4.19 -2.31
C VAL A 2 29.83 2.74 -2.63
N PRO A 3 29.94 1.83 -1.65
CA PRO A 3 30.39 0.46 -1.90
C PRO A 3 29.27 -0.42 -2.46
N PRO A 4 29.61 -1.55 -3.12
CA PRO A 4 28.64 -2.43 -3.75
C PRO A 4 28.06 -3.40 -2.71
N VAL A 5 26.76 -3.69 -2.79
CA VAL A 5 26.15 -4.79 -2.01
C VAL A 5 25.66 -5.89 -2.96
N ALA A 6 26.54 -6.89 -3.04
CA ALA A 6 26.36 -8.31 -3.24
C ALA A 6 25.02 -8.84 -3.78
N SER A 7 25.11 -9.49 -4.93
CA SER A 7 24.25 -10.60 -5.34
C SER A 7 24.30 -11.72 -4.30
N ILE A 8 23.15 -12.11 -3.73
CA ILE A 8 22.99 -13.41 -3.06
C ILE A 8 21.86 -14.14 -3.77
N VAL A 9 22.25 -15.19 -4.50
CA VAL A 9 21.36 -16.22 -5.01
C VAL A 9 21.27 -17.30 -3.94
N SER A 10 20.01 -17.58 -3.53
CA SER A 10 19.43 -18.87 -3.09
C SER A 10 20.28 -19.82 -2.23
N ASN A 11 19.82 -20.05 -0.99
CA ASN A 11 19.52 -21.39 -0.43
C ASN A 11 19.05 -21.22 1.02
N ASP A 12 17.85 -21.72 1.35
CA ASP A 12 17.50 -22.40 2.63
C ASP A 12 15.98 -22.51 2.78
N ILE A 13 15.38 -23.52 2.16
CA ILE A 13 14.08 -24.07 2.60
C ILE A 13 14.16 -25.60 2.53
N LYS A 14 14.51 -26.21 3.67
CA LYS A 14 14.31 -27.60 4.14
C LYS A 14 14.97 -27.63 5.52
N ALA A 15 14.40 -28.09 6.63
CA ALA A 15 13.23 -28.90 6.91
C ALA A 15 12.92 -28.77 8.42
N ALA A 16 11.64 -28.87 8.82
CA ALA A 16 11.21 -29.43 10.10
C ALA A 16 9.67 -29.53 10.15
N ALA A 17 9.11 -30.61 9.63
CA ALA A 17 7.77 -31.07 9.99
C ALA A 17 7.80 -32.59 10.06
N SER A 18 7.91 -33.13 11.28
CA SER A 18 7.80 -34.56 11.57
C SER A 18 6.49 -34.84 12.32
N GLY A 19 5.73 -35.81 11.78
CA GLY A 19 4.77 -36.63 12.51
C GLY A 19 3.36 -36.07 12.68
N HIS A 20 2.39 -36.55 11.90
CA HIS A 20 1.66 -37.79 12.22
C HIS A 20 0.65 -38.12 11.10
N SER A 21 0.67 -39.38 10.70
CA SER A 21 -0.15 -40.03 9.66
C SER A 21 -1.63 -40.11 10.01
N ARG A 22 -2.51 -39.97 9.00
CA ARG A 22 -3.66 -40.86 8.74
C ARG A 22 -4.22 -40.61 7.35
N GLY A 23 -4.60 -41.70 6.68
CA GLY A 23 -4.67 -41.82 5.22
C GLY A 23 -5.96 -41.34 4.56
N LEU A 24 -5.80 -41.01 3.28
CA LEU A 24 -6.86 -40.79 2.28
C LEU A 24 -6.36 -41.37 0.94
N PRO A 25 -7.25 -41.93 0.08
CA PRO A 25 -6.88 -42.71 -1.10
C PRO A 25 -6.32 -41.82 -2.22
N PRO A 26 -5.51 -42.38 -3.15
CA PRO A 26 -4.83 -41.60 -4.17
C PRO A 26 -5.81 -41.08 -5.22
N LEU A 27 -5.86 -39.75 -5.40
CA LEU A 27 -6.49 -39.11 -6.55
C LEU A 27 -5.60 -39.29 -7.79
N PRO A 28 -6.18 -39.30 -9.01
CA PRO A 28 -5.42 -39.54 -10.23
C PRO A 28 -4.37 -38.45 -10.44
N VAL A 29 -3.11 -38.85 -10.61
CA VAL A 29 -2.00 -37.96 -10.93
C VAL A 29 -2.23 -37.40 -12.33
N ALA A 30 -2.77 -36.19 -12.41
CA ALA A 30 -2.68 -35.40 -13.63
C ALA A 30 -1.21 -35.02 -13.81
N HIS A 31 -0.56 -35.60 -14.83
CA HIS A 31 0.77 -35.21 -15.27
C HIS A 31 0.78 -33.74 -15.69
N ILE A 32 1.02 -32.84 -14.75
CA ILE A 32 1.48 -31.49 -15.06
C ILE A 32 2.93 -31.65 -15.50
N GLY A 33 3.14 -31.67 -16.81
CA GLY A 33 4.47 -31.70 -17.41
C GLY A 33 5.28 -30.52 -16.90
N TYR A 34 6.21 -30.80 -15.97
CA TYR A 34 7.30 -29.89 -15.68
C TYR A 34 8.07 -29.72 -17.00
N ALA A 35 7.86 -28.59 -17.67
CA ALA A 35 8.79 -28.12 -18.68
C ALA A 35 10.13 -27.87 -17.96
N MET A 36 10.97 -28.91 -17.92
CA MET A 36 12.34 -28.79 -17.47
C MET A 36 12.99 -27.70 -18.32
N SER A 37 13.37 -26.60 -17.67
CA SER A 37 14.25 -25.62 -18.29
C SER A 37 15.54 -26.34 -18.64
N VAL A 38 15.73 -26.66 -19.93
CA VAL A 38 16.97 -27.26 -20.43
C VAL A 38 18.09 -26.29 -20.07
N PRO A 39 19.09 -26.71 -19.26
CA PRO A 39 20.22 -25.84 -18.94
C PRO A 39 20.90 -25.45 -20.25
N PRO A 40 21.28 -24.17 -20.44
CA PRO A 40 21.95 -23.76 -21.66
C PRO A 40 23.23 -24.58 -21.82
N ARG A 41 23.46 -25.15 -23.01
CA ARG A 41 24.75 -25.79 -23.31
C ARG A 41 25.85 -24.77 -23.06
N ALA A 42 26.94 -25.16 -22.40
CA ALA A 42 28.06 -24.26 -22.10
C ALA A 42 28.54 -23.50 -23.35
N ASP A 43 28.51 -24.17 -24.51
CA ASP A 43 28.83 -23.62 -25.83
C ASP A 43 27.96 -22.41 -26.20
N THR A 44 26.67 -22.40 -25.85
CA THR A 44 25.74 -21.30 -26.13
C THR A 44 26.02 -20.06 -25.27
N VAL A 45 26.40 -20.24 -24.00
CA VAL A 45 26.73 -19.13 -23.10
C VAL A 45 28.06 -18.50 -23.49
N GLN A 46 29.05 -19.35 -23.80
CA GLN A 46 30.36 -18.90 -24.27
C GLN A 46 30.24 -18.21 -25.64
N SER A 47 29.40 -18.73 -26.53
CA SER A 47 29.09 -18.12 -27.83
C SER A 47 28.49 -16.72 -27.68
N ALA A 48 27.54 -16.53 -26.76
CA ALA A 48 26.93 -15.22 -26.52
C ALA A 48 27.95 -14.22 -25.93
N SER A 49 28.76 -14.64 -24.96
CA SER A 49 29.80 -13.78 -24.37
C SER A 49 30.84 -13.35 -25.40
N ASN A 50 31.26 -14.27 -26.28
CA ASN A 50 32.22 -13.97 -27.33
C ASN A 50 31.63 -12.99 -28.35
N PHE A 51 30.40 -13.25 -28.84
CA PHE A 51 29.69 -12.39 -29.77
C PHE A 51 29.53 -10.95 -29.25
N TRP A 52 28.98 -10.79 -28.05
CA TRP A 52 28.79 -9.45 -27.46
C TRP A 52 30.12 -8.76 -27.11
N GLY A 53 31.14 -9.54 -26.74
CA GLY A 53 32.49 -9.02 -26.53
C GLY A 53 33.13 -8.46 -27.81
N GLU A 54 32.92 -9.12 -28.96
CA GLU A 54 33.38 -8.62 -30.26
C GLU A 54 32.64 -7.36 -30.69
N VAL A 55 31.31 -7.34 -30.58
CA VAL A 55 30.49 -6.16 -30.88
C VAL A 55 30.90 -4.96 -30.02
N PHE A 56 31.12 -5.18 -28.71
CA PHE A 56 31.56 -4.11 -27.80
C PHE A 56 32.94 -3.55 -28.21
N ARG A 57 33.92 -4.42 -28.50
CA ARG A 57 35.26 -3.97 -28.93
C ARG A 57 35.21 -3.19 -30.24
N ALA A 58 34.44 -3.67 -31.21
CA ALA A 58 34.26 -2.96 -32.49
C ALA A 58 33.61 -1.58 -32.27
N ARG A 59 32.60 -1.50 -31.40
CA ARG A 59 31.88 -0.25 -31.13
C ARG A 59 32.74 0.78 -30.38
N ILE A 60 33.53 0.36 -29.39
CA ILE A 60 34.44 1.27 -28.67
C ILE A 60 35.55 1.80 -29.58
N ALA A 61 36.04 1.00 -30.53
CA ALA A 61 37.07 1.42 -31.48
C ALA A 61 36.62 2.59 -32.38
N GLU A 62 35.31 2.82 -32.57
CA GLU A 62 34.79 3.92 -33.39
C GLU A 62 34.89 5.30 -32.71
N PHE A 63 34.90 5.36 -31.37
CA PHE A 63 34.88 6.63 -30.62
C PHE A 63 36.24 7.01 -30.03
N GLY A 64 37.19 6.07 -29.98
CA GLY A 64 38.51 6.26 -29.36
C GLY A 64 38.44 6.53 -27.86
N ASP A 65 39.59 6.86 -27.25
CA ASP A 65 39.70 7.13 -25.81
C ASP A 65 39.10 8.50 -25.38
N SER A 66 38.68 9.33 -26.32
CA SER A 66 38.17 10.69 -26.07
C SER A 66 36.64 10.81 -26.18
N ALA A 67 35.90 9.72 -26.04
CA ALA A 67 34.44 9.74 -26.07
C ALA A 67 33.87 10.65 -24.95
N SER A 68 32.93 11.54 -25.30
CA SER A 68 32.20 12.36 -24.33
C SER A 68 31.30 11.48 -23.44
N THR A 69 31.04 11.93 -22.20
CA THR A 69 30.09 11.31 -21.28
C THR A 69 28.72 11.09 -21.93
N ASP A 70 28.25 12.04 -22.74
CA ASP A 70 26.94 11.94 -23.41
C ASP A 70 26.86 10.76 -24.39
N VAL A 71 27.98 10.44 -25.07
CA VAL A 71 28.06 9.31 -26.01
C VAL A 71 28.00 7.99 -25.23
N LEU A 72 28.71 7.91 -24.10
CA LEU A 72 28.68 6.75 -23.24
C LEU A 72 27.29 6.54 -22.62
N ASP A 73 26.62 7.60 -22.20
CA ASP A 73 25.25 7.53 -21.66
C ASP A 73 24.24 7.06 -22.72
N ALA A 74 24.39 7.49 -23.98
CA ALA A 74 23.55 7.02 -25.09
C ALA A 74 23.78 5.52 -25.40
N GLU A 75 25.02 5.04 -25.35
CA GLU A 75 25.35 3.62 -25.51
C GLU A 75 24.78 2.77 -24.36
N ILE A 76 24.94 3.24 -23.11
CA ILE A 76 24.35 2.59 -21.93
C ILE A 76 22.82 2.50 -22.07
N ALA A 77 22.16 3.57 -22.53
CA ALA A 77 20.72 3.56 -22.77
C ALA A 77 20.31 2.50 -23.81
N SER A 78 21.05 2.41 -24.92
CA SER A 78 20.80 1.44 -26.01
C SER A 78 20.99 -0.01 -25.55
N ILE A 79 22.05 -0.29 -24.78
CA ILE A 79 22.29 -1.62 -24.19
C ILE A 79 21.19 -1.99 -23.21
N ASN A 80 20.74 -1.03 -22.40
CA ASN A 80 19.64 -1.25 -21.47
C ASN A 80 18.34 -1.59 -22.19
N GLU A 81 18.05 -0.96 -23.33
CA GLU A 81 16.89 -1.28 -24.17
C GLU A 81 16.98 -2.71 -24.71
N MET A 82 18.13 -3.12 -25.25
CA MET A 82 18.35 -4.50 -25.71
C MET A 82 18.18 -5.51 -24.58
N ARG A 83 18.71 -5.21 -23.39
CA ARG A 83 18.54 -6.04 -22.19
C ARG A 83 17.07 -6.18 -21.81
N GLN A 84 16.30 -5.09 -21.87
CA GLN A 84 14.85 -5.13 -21.60
C GLN A 84 14.13 -6.03 -22.60
N LYS A 85 14.45 -5.95 -23.91
CA LYS A 85 13.86 -6.82 -24.95
C LYS A 85 14.17 -8.30 -24.71
N LEU A 86 15.41 -8.63 -24.35
CA LEU A 86 15.80 -10.01 -24.01
C LEU A 86 15.08 -10.52 -22.76
N ASN A 87 14.97 -9.69 -21.72
CA ASN A 87 14.23 -10.04 -20.50
C ASN A 87 12.74 -10.24 -20.78
N ALA A 88 12.11 -9.41 -21.60
CA ALA A 88 10.71 -9.60 -22.03
C ALA A 88 10.53 -10.95 -22.77
N ARG A 89 11.46 -11.30 -23.68
CA ARG A 89 11.44 -12.59 -24.38
C ARG A 89 11.66 -13.78 -23.44
N ARG A 90 12.49 -13.62 -22.40
CA ARG A 90 12.66 -14.64 -21.36
C ARG A 90 11.39 -14.77 -20.52
N ASN A 91 10.82 -13.67 -20.09
CA ASN A 91 9.64 -13.62 -19.22
C ASN A 91 8.40 -14.18 -19.92
N SER A 92 8.21 -13.93 -21.21
CA SER A 92 7.09 -14.52 -21.99
C SER A 92 7.14 -16.05 -22.10
N ARG A 93 8.27 -16.68 -21.74
CA ARG A 93 8.41 -18.14 -21.67
C ARG A 93 8.20 -18.70 -20.26
N ALA A 94 8.04 -17.85 -19.25
CA ALA A 94 7.73 -18.30 -17.90
C ALA A 94 6.27 -18.76 -17.82
N LEU A 95 5.99 -19.84 -17.08
CA LEU A 95 4.64 -20.41 -16.95
C LEU A 95 3.62 -19.39 -16.44
N ILE A 96 4.04 -18.50 -15.54
CA ILE A 96 3.19 -17.44 -15.00
C ILE A 96 2.72 -16.44 -16.07
N SER A 97 3.51 -16.25 -17.14
CA SER A 97 3.15 -15.36 -18.25
C SER A 97 2.14 -16.00 -19.21
N CYS A 98 1.80 -17.28 -19.03
CA CYS A 98 0.73 -17.96 -19.76
C CYS A 98 -0.64 -17.83 -19.05
N LEU A 99 -0.68 -17.24 -17.85
CA LEU A 99 -1.94 -17.03 -17.15
C LEU A 99 -2.76 -15.93 -17.85
N PRO A 100 -4.09 -16.07 -17.90
CA PRO A 100 -4.96 -14.99 -18.34
C PRO A 100 -4.76 -13.73 -17.49
N ALA A 101 -4.98 -12.57 -18.10
CA ALA A 101 -4.81 -11.26 -17.46
C ALA A 101 -5.66 -11.14 -16.18
N GLU A 102 -6.86 -11.69 -16.18
CA GLU A 102 -7.81 -11.66 -15.06
C GLU A 102 -7.24 -12.43 -13.85
N VAL A 103 -6.64 -13.59 -14.09
CA VAL A 103 -6.02 -14.40 -13.04
C VAL A 103 -4.80 -13.67 -12.47
N MET A 104 -4.02 -13.01 -13.32
CA MET A 104 -2.89 -12.19 -12.90
C MET A 104 -3.32 -11.01 -12.02
N LEU A 105 -4.38 -10.29 -12.42
CA LEU A 105 -4.92 -9.18 -11.64
C LEU A 105 -5.50 -9.65 -10.29
N LEU A 106 -6.14 -10.82 -10.24
CA LEU A 106 -6.56 -11.43 -8.98
C LEU A 106 -5.38 -11.71 -8.05
N ILE A 107 -4.29 -12.28 -8.57
CA ILE A 107 -3.06 -12.52 -7.81
C ILE A 107 -2.49 -11.20 -7.29
N PHE A 108 -2.43 -10.16 -8.14
CA PHE A 108 -1.94 -8.85 -7.74
C PHE A 108 -2.83 -8.16 -6.71
N GLY A 109 -4.15 -8.35 -6.79
CA GLY A 109 -5.11 -7.90 -5.79
C GLY A 109 -4.85 -8.54 -4.43
N HIS A 110 -4.61 -9.85 -4.39
CA HIS A 110 -4.20 -10.53 -3.16
C HIS A 110 -2.85 -10.02 -2.65
N LEU A 111 -1.88 -9.81 -3.53
CA LEU A 111 -0.58 -9.27 -3.14
C LEU A 111 -0.67 -7.86 -2.58
N ARG A 112 -1.54 -7.00 -3.13
CA ARG A 112 -1.85 -5.66 -2.59
C ARG A 112 -2.30 -5.75 -1.13
N ASP A 113 -3.13 -6.75 -0.83
CA ASP A 113 -3.71 -6.92 0.50
C ASP A 113 -2.73 -7.59 1.50
N THR A 114 -1.85 -8.49 1.04
CA THR A 114 -0.89 -9.20 1.92
C THR A 114 0.48 -8.53 2.01
N SER A 115 0.84 -7.70 1.03
CA SER A 115 2.12 -6.97 0.95
C SER A 115 1.87 -5.49 0.66
N PRO A 116 1.27 -4.75 1.62
CA PRO A 116 1.04 -3.33 1.44
C PRO A 116 2.36 -2.54 1.36
N ILE A 117 2.27 -1.32 0.86
CA ILE A 117 3.40 -0.38 0.84
C ILE A 117 3.70 0.03 2.27
N TYR A 118 4.97 -0.05 2.68
CA TYR A 118 5.41 0.36 4.00
C TYR A 118 6.50 1.40 3.88
N LEU A 119 6.21 2.64 4.29
CA LEU A 119 7.16 3.74 4.28
C LEU A 119 7.34 4.23 5.71
N GLN A 120 8.46 3.85 6.32
CA GLN A 120 8.94 4.39 7.59
C GLN A 120 10.27 5.11 7.41
N PRO A 121 10.62 6.04 8.31
CA PRO A 121 11.86 6.83 8.20
C PRO A 121 13.14 5.97 8.03
N SER A 122 13.14 4.76 8.57
CA SER A 122 14.29 3.84 8.53
C SER A 122 14.14 2.70 7.51
N ILE A 123 12.93 2.39 7.02
CA ILE A 123 12.66 1.24 6.17
C ILE A 123 11.59 1.60 5.14
N ALA A 124 11.93 1.47 3.85
CA ALA A 124 11.00 1.64 2.74
C ALA A 124 10.82 0.31 2.00
N HIS A 125 9.58 -0.18 1.93
CA HIS A 125 9.18 -1.36 1.20
C HIS A 125 8.06 -1.00 0.21
N LEU A 126 8.32 -1.21 -1.08
CA LEU A 126 7.36 -0.90 -2.15
C LEU A 126 6.14 -1.83 -2.16
N GLY A 127 6.16 -2.93 -1.40
CA GLY A 127 5.04 -3.85 -1.30
C GLY A 127 4.67 -4.43 -2.67
N TRP A 128 3.37 -4.52 -2.94
CA TRP A 128 2.82 -5.00 -4.19
C TRP A 128 3.28 -4.20 -5.41
N VAL A 129 3.68 -2.92 -5.28
CA VAL A 129 4.13 -2.10 -6.42
C VAL A 129 5.36 -2.71 -7.10
N THR A 130 6.11 -3.56 -6.39
CA THR A 130 7.21 -4.34 -6.95
C THR A 130 6.81 -5.19 -8.17
N VAL A 131 5.54 -5.65 -8.26
CA VAL A 131 5.07 -6.41 -9.44
C VAL A 131 5.11 -5.59 -10.72
N THR A 132 4.98 -4.26 -10.62
CA THR A 132 5.07 -3.34 -11.77
C THR A 132 6.50 -3.20 -12.31
N HIS A 133 7.50 -3.78 -11.65
CA HIS A 133 8.91 -3.77 -12.03
C HIS A 133 9.39 -5.13 -12.58
N VAL A 134 8.56 -6.17 -12.54
CA VAL A 134 8.94 -7.54 -12.96
C VAL A 134 9.07 -7.64 -14.47
N SER A 135 8.07 -7.15 -15.20
CA SER A 135 8.04 -7.15 -16.67
C SER A 135 7.22 -5.98 -17.21
N GLN A 136 7.40 -5.66 -18.49
CA GLN A 136 6.58 -4.66 -19.17
C GLN A 136 5.10 -5.09 -19.18
N ASP A 137 4.80 -6.36 -19.42
CA ASP A 137 3.43 -6.87 -19.48
C ASP A 137 2.72 -6.75 -18.13
N TRP A 138 3.39 -7.13 -17.04
CA TRP A 138 2.85 -7.03 -15.69
C TRP A 138 2.61 -5.56 -15.31
N ARG A 139 3.54 -4.69 -15.70
CA ARG A 139 3.40 -3.25 -15.51
C ARG A 139 2.17 -2.72 -16.24
N GLN A 140 1.98 -3.09 -17.51
CA GLN A 140 0.81 -2.64 -18.29
C GLN A 140 -0.49 -3.14 -17.67
N LEU A 141 -0.56 -4.41 -17.24
CA LEU A 141 -1.72 -4.95 -16.52
C LEU A 141 -2.02 -4.15 -15.25
N CYS A 142 -1.02 -3.94 -14.40
CA CYS A 142 -1.21 -3.23 -13.14
C CYS A 142 -1.62 -1.76 -13.36
N LEU A 143 -1.03 -1.09 -14.35
CA LEU A 143 -1.39 0.30 -14.67
C LEU A 143 -2.78 0.41 -15.29
N GLY A 144 -3.24 -0.64 -15.98
CA GLY A 144 -4.56 -0.71 -16.60
C GLY A 144 -5.70 -1.11 -15.66
N ASP A 145 -5.40 -1.53 -14.42
CA ASP A 145 -6.41 -1.87 -13.41
C ASP A 145 -6.44 -0.85 -12.26
N PRO A 146 -7.41 0.09 -12.28
CA PRO A 146 -7.56 1.11 -11.24
C PRO A 146 -7.79 0.56 -9.82
N SER A 147 -8.33 -0.66 -9.70
CA SER A 147 -8.68 -1.24 -8.40
C SER A 147 -7.44 -1.47 -7.52
N LEU A 148 -6.29 -1.74 -8.14
CA LEU A 148 -5.02 -1.92 -7.42
C LEU A 148 -4.53 -0.63 -6.74
N TRP A 149 -4.89 0.53 -7.30
CA TRP A 149 -4.43 1.85 -6.85
C TRP A 149 -5.40 2.53 -5.88
N ALA A 150 -6.61 2.00 -5.74
CA ALA A 150 -7.69 2.61 -4.95
C ALA A 150 -7.54 2.40 -3.43
N LYS A 151 -6.66 1.46 -3.02
CA LYS A 151 -6.41 1.12 -1.61
C LYS A 151 -5.06 1.67 -1.16
N ILE A 152 -5.11 2.79 -0.41
CA ILE A 152 -3.95 3.58 0.03
C ILE A 152 -3.87 3.48 1.56
N GLU A 153 -3.34 2.37 2.05
CA GLU A 153 -3.33 2.06 3.50
C GLU A 153 -2.13 2.60 4.27
N SER A 154 -1.15 3.19 3.58
CA SER A 154 0.02 3.78 4.20
C SER A 154 0.17 5.26 3.88
N ARG A 155 0.94 5.96 4.72
CA ARG A 155 1.29 7.35 4.47
C ARG A 155 2.25 7.42 3.29
N LEU A 156 1.73 7.78 2.12
CA LEU A 156 2.52 8.04 0.93
C LEU A 156 2.94 9.53 0.90
N PRO A 157 4.17 9.84 0.42
CA PRO A 157 4.52 11.22 0.06
C PRO A 157 3.57 11.78 -1.02
N ASP A 158 3.34 13.08 -1.03
CA ASP A 158 2.31 13.74 -1.86
C ASP A 158 2.37 13.36 -3.34
N LYS A 159 3.57 13.32 -3.93
CA LYS A 159 3.76 12.91 -5.33
C LYS A 159 3.24 11.49 -5.60
N TRP A 160 3.50 10.56 -4.67
CA TRP A 160 3.04 9.18 -4.79
C TRP A 160 1.55 9.09 -4.51
N LEU A 161 1.05 9.85 -3.54
CA LEU A 161 -0.37 9.90 -3.27
C LEU A 161 -1.16 10.36 -4.50
N GLN A 162 -0.78 11.49 -5.10
CA GLN A 162 -1.44 12.00 -6.31
C GLN A 162 -1.40 10.99 -7.45
N LEU A 163 -0.27 10.28 -7.60
CA LEU A 163 -0.16 9.22 -8.60
C LEU A 163 -1.15 8.07 -8.37
N PHE A 164 -1.34 7.64 -7.13
CA PHE A 164 -2.32 6.62 -6.77
C PHE A 164 -3.75 7.11 -7.02
N LEU A 165 -4.05 8.35 -6.63
CA LEU A 165 -5.37 8.96 -6.85
C LEU A 165 -5.69 9.05 -8.34
N ILE A 166 -4.75 9.49 -9.18
CA ILE A 166 -4.92 9.54 -10.64
C ILE A 166 -5.16 8.14 -11.20
N ARG A 167 -4.36 7.15 -10.80
CA ARG A 167 -4.47 5.77 -11.32
C ARG A 167 -5.71 5.02 -10.83
N SER A 168 -6.23 5.38 -9.66
CA SER A 168 -7.47 4.81 -9.13
C SER A 168 -8.71 5.22 -9.94
N GLY A 169 -8.59 6.18 -10.86
CA GLY A 169 -9.66 6.56 -11.78
C GLY A 169 -10.91 7.02 -11.03
N THR A 170 -12.01 6.29 -11.18
CA THR A 170 -13.30 6.54 -10.50
C THR A 170 -13.61 5.53 -9.39
N MET A 171 -12.68 4.64 -9.06
CA MET A 171 -12.89 3.61 -8.04
C MET A 171 -13.13 4.21 -6.65
N SER A 172 -13.89 3.47 -5.83
CA SER A 172 -14.05 3.79 -4.42
C SER A 172 -12.72 3.67 -3.69
N LEU A 173 -12.43 4.63 -2.81
CA LEU A 173 -11.15 4.78 -2.16
C LEU A 173 -11.17 4.23 -0.74
N SER A 174 -10.12 3.49 -0.39
CA SER A 174 -9.77 3.17 0.99
C SER A 174 -8.52 3.95 1.35
N LEU A 175 -8.64 4.88 2.29
CA LEU A 175 -7.65 5.92 2.53
C LEU A 175 -7.18 5.90 3.98
N THR A 176 -5.87 5.76 4.19
CA THR A 176 -5.23 5.99 5.48
C THR A 176 -4.43 7.29 5.44
N ARG A 177 -4.63 8.15 6.43
CA ARG A 177 -3.88 9.40 6.62
C ARG A 177 -3.39 9.52 8.05
N GLN A 178 -2.17 10.03 8.18
CA GLN A 178 -1.56 10.30 9.47
C GLN A 178 -1.18 11.78 9.53
N HIS A 179 -1.89 12.53 10.36
CA HIS A 179 -1.61 13.93 10.63
C HIS A 179 -0.59 14.02 11.76
N GLY A 180 0.58 14.54 11.43
CA GLY A 180 1.70 14.72 12.36
C GLY A 180 1.82 16.15 12.87
N TYR A 181 2.52 16.31 14.00
CA TYR A 181 2.85 17.62 14.60
C TYR A 181 3.64 18.56 13.66
N TYR A 182 4.33 17.99 12.68
CA TYR A 182 5.11 18.72 11.66
C TYR A 182 4.45 18.67 10.28
N SER A 183 3.23 18.12 10.17
CA SER A 183 2.47 18.16 8.91
C SER A 183 1.85 19.54 8.78
N THR A 184 2.63 20.46 8.25
CA THR A 184 2.24 21.85 8.01
C THR A 184 1.46 22.02 6.70
N THR A 185 1.33 20.96 5.88
CA THR A 185 0.66 21.07 4.60
C THR A 185 -0.86 21.00 4.78
N VAL A 186 -1.51 22.13 4.49
CA VAL A 186 -2.96 22.29 4.32
C VAL A 186 -3.56 21.22 3.37
N GLN A 187 -2.71 20.64 2.52
CA GLN A 187 -3.02 19.68 1.46
C GLN A 187 -3.56 18.31 1.90
N GLU A 188 -3.34 17.85 3.13
CA GLU A 188 -3.81 16.51 3.53
C GLU A 188 -5.35 16.44 3.64
N PHE A 189 -5.99 17.51 4.10
CA PHE A 189 -7.45 17.63 4.12
C PHE A 189 -8.02 18.01 2.76
N ASP A 190 -7.29 18.76 1.92
CA ASP A 190 -7.71 19.06 0.54
C ASP A 190 -8.00 17.76 -0.24
N VAL A 191 -7.21 16.70 -0.01
CA VAL A 191 -7.47 15.39 -0.62
C VAL A 191 -8.80 14.77 -0.15
N LEU A 192 -9.20 14.98 1.11
CA LEU A 192 -10.52 14.52 1.56
C LEU A 192 -11.62 15.30 0.84
N HIS A 193 -11.45 16.60 0.66
CA HIS A 193 -12.40 17.45 -0.05
C HIS A 193 -12.51 17.08 -1.54
N ASP A 194 -11.38 16.92 -2.22
CA ASP A 194 -11.35 16.66 -3.67
C ASP A 194 -11.93 15.28 -4.01
N TYR A 195 -11.83 14.32 -3.09
CA TYR A 195 -12.21 12.92 -3.33
C TYR A 195 -13.35 12.40 -2.43
N HIS A 196 -14.02 13.29 -1.67
CA HIS A 196 -15.11 12.98 -0.72
C HIS A 196 -16.16 11.99 -1.28
N SER A 197 -16.60 12.20 -2.52
CA SER A 197 -17.62 11.38 -3.19
C SER A 197 -17.19 9.95 -3.49
N ARG A 198 -15.89 9.66 -3.44
CA ARG A 198 -15.32 8.33 -3.73
C ARG A 198 -14.81 7.64 -2.48
N ILE A 199 -14.61 8.34 -1.37
CA ILE A 199 -14.03 7.78 -0.16
C ILE A 199 -15.05 6.84 0.49
N GLN A 200 -14.69 5.56 0.55
CA GLN A 200 -15.50 4.50 1.14
C GLN A 200 -15.00 4.10 2.52
N LYS A 201 -13.68 4.01 2.69
CA LYS A 201 -13.05 3.72 3.98
C LYS A 201 -12.04 4.81 4.29
N LEU A 202 -12.11 5.35 5.50
CA LEU A 202 -11.24 6.42 5.93
C LEU A 202 -10.64 6.09 7.30
N VAL A 203 -9.32 6.07 7.37
CA VAL A 203 -8.55 5.91 8.60
C VAL A 203 -7.73 7.17 8.81
N LEU A 204 -8.03 7.93 9.86
CA LEU A 204 -7.32 9.15 10.22
C LEU A 204 -6.62 8.98 11.56
N THR A 205 -5.32 9.22 11.59
CA THR A 205 -4.56 9.38 12.84
C THR A 205 -4.27 10.85 13.05
N VAL A 206 -4.76 11.46 14.14
CA VAL A 206 -4.70 12.90 14.38
C VAL A 206 -3.83 13.24 15.59
N ALA A 207 -2.98 14.26 15.47
CA ALA A 207 -2.18 14.77 16.58
C ALA A 207 -3.06 15.50 17.62
N PRO A 208 -2.74 15.43 18.91
CA PRO A 208 -3.51 16.07 19.98
C PRO A 208 -3.24 17.57 20.06
N SER A 209 -3.80 18.33 19.13
CA SER A 209 -3.89 19.79 19.23
C SER A 209 -5.27 20.26 18.78
N SER A 210 -5.77 21.32 19.41
CA SER A 210 -7.06 21.93 19.06
C SER A 210 -7.11 22.34 17.59
N GLU A 211 -6.01 22.84 17.04
CA GLU A 211 -5.91 23.18 15.61
C GLU A 211 -6.15 21.97 14.72
N GLN A 212 -5.57 20.81 15.04
CA GLN A 212 -5.71 19.60 14.22
C GLN A 212 -7.11 18.98 14.34
N ILE A 213 -7.75 19.10 15.51
CA ILE A 213 -9.14 18.71 15.71
C ILE A 213 -10.07 19.62 14.90
N ASN A 214 -9.87 20.94 14.93
CA ASN A 214 -10.67 21.86 14.13
C ASN A 214 -10.52 21.59 12.63
N ARG A 215 -9.30 21.28 12.17
CA ARG A 215 -9.08 20.86 10.79
C ARG A 215 -9.77 19.54 10.45
N LEU A 216 -9.74 18.57 11.37
CA LEU A 216 -10.49 17.32 11.26
C LEU A 216 -11.96 17.62 11.03
N ILE A 217 -12.58 18.39 11.93
CA ILE A 217 -14.00 18.76 11.87
C ILE A 217 -14.32 19.43 10.53
N SER A 218 -13.54 20.45 10.14
CA SER A 218 -13.75 21.14 8.85
C SER A 218 -13.62 20.22 7.63
N GLY A 219 -12.80 19.18 7.73
CA GLY A 219 -12.65 18.18 6.67
C GLY A 219 -13.90 17.33 6.44
N PHE A 220 -14.80 17.28 7.43
CA PHE A 220 -16.09 16.58 7.35
C PHE A 220 -17.26 17.48 6.97
N ASP A 221 -17.05 18.78 6.69
CA ASP A 221 -18.12 19.71 6.25
C ASP A 221 -18.74 19.35 4.88
N ARG A 222 -18.26 18.31 4.20
CA ARG A 222 -18.76 17.81 2.90
C ARG A 222 -19.54 16.51 3.08
N GLN A 223 -20.39 16.20 2.10
CA GLN A 223 -21.10 14.92 2.02
C GLN A 223 -20.14 13.79 1.67
N PHE A 224 -20.04 12.75 2.50
CA PHE A 224 -19.28 11.56 2.14
C PHE A 224 -20.26 10.44 1.78
N PRO A 225 -20.87 10.48 0.58
CA PRO A 225 -21.99 9.61 0.23
C PRO A 225 -21.63 8.12 0.19
N MET A 226 -20.36 7.78 0.01
CA MET A 226 -19.89 6.39 -0.06
C MET A 226 -19.21 5.92 1.22
N LEU A 227 -19.01 6.78 2.22
CA LEU A 227 -18.22 6.45 3.40
C LEU A 227 -18.99 5.45 4.26
N ASN A 228 -18.44 4.23 4.35
CA ASN A 228 -19.03 3.15 5.13
C ASN A 228 -18.26 2.75 6.37
N SER A 229 -16.98 3.09 6.41
CA SER A 229 -16.10 2.81 7.53
C SER A 229 -15.25 4.02 7.84
N LEU A 230 -15.37 4.52 9.06
CA LEU A 230 -14.52 5.57 9.60
C LEU A 230 -13.74 5.04 10.81
N LYS A 231 -12.43 5.23 10.80
CA LYS A 231 -11.57 5.02 11.96
C LYS A 231 -10.83 6.31 12.29
N LEU A 232 -11.00 6.80 13.52
CA LEU A 232 -10.29 7.94 14.06
C LEU A 232 -9.40 7.48 15.22
N SER A 233 -8.10 7.72 15.11
CA SER A 233 -7.13 7.38 16.17
C SER A 233 -6.34 8.60 16.59
N ARG A 234 -6.13 8.77 17.89
CA ARG A 234 -5.22 9.78 18.41
C ARG A 234 -3.76 9.33 18.26
N ARG A 235 -2.90 10.24 17.83
CA ARG A 235 -1.45 10.02 17.86
C ARG A 235 -0.91 10.31 19.26
N ILE A 236 -0.58 9.27 20.04
CA ILE A 236 0.08 9.43 21.33
C ILE A 236 1.61 9.47 21.13
N ARG A 237 2.32 10.46 21.71
CA ARG A 237 3.79 10.39 21.90
C ARG A 237 4.08 9.74 23.25
N PHE A 238 5.05 8.83 23.29
CA PHE A 238 5.55 8.21 24.52
C PHE A 238 6.01 9.24 25.58
N GLU A 239 6.42 10.44 25.18
CA GLU A 239 6.88 11.50 26.08
C GLU A 239 5.75 12.38 26.65
N SER A 240 4.52 12.28 26.12
CA SER A 240 3.38 13.13 26.49
C SER A 240 2.36 12.40 27.36
N LEU A 241 2.86 11.66 28.35
CA LEU A 241 2.03 10.96 29.36
C LEU A 241 1.19 11.92 30.23
N THR A 242 1.17 13.22 29.96
CA THR A 242 0.39 14.24 30.66
C THR A 242 -0.92 14.62 29.95
N LEU A 243 -1.06 14.33 28.64
CA LEU A 243 -2.32 14.53 27.91
C LEU A 243 -3.24 13.31 28.11
N ARG A 244 -3.67 13.09 29.36
CA ARG A 244 -4.41 11.89 29.81
C ARG A 244 -5.92 11.94 29.62
N GLN A 245 -6.45 12.99 29.01
CA GLN A 245 -7.88 13.13 28.75
C GLN A 245 -8.15 12.80 27.29
N SER A 246 -9.09 11.87 27.07
CA SER A 246 -9.73 11.61 25.77
C SER A 246 -10.16 12.91 25.10
N MET A 247 -10.13 12.96 23.76
CA MET A 247 -10.59 14.14 23.04
C MET A 247 -12.08 14.02 22.74
N GLU A 248 -12.85 14.97 23.25
CA GLU A 248 -14.27 15.09 22.94
C GLU A 248 -14.42 15.72 21.55
N LEU A 249 -15.16 15.04 20.70
CA LEU A 249 -15.61 15.57 19.42
C LEU A 249 -16.89 16.40 19.67
N PRO A 250 -17.15 17.43 18.86
CA PRO A 250 -18.36 18.24 18.98
C PRO A 250 -19.65 17.41 18.91
N ASP A 251 -20.70 17.89 19.57
CA ASP A 251 -21.99 17.23 19.59
C ASP A 251 -22.64 17.12 18.20
N ASP A 252 -22.28 18.01 17.27
CA ASP A 252 -22.75 18.05 15.88
C ASP A 252 -21.90 17.21 14.91
N PHE A 253 -20.84 16.56 15.40
CA PHE A 253 -19.97 15.74 14.57
C PHE A 253 -20.72 14.53 13.98
N LEU A 254 -20.80 14.47 12.64
CA LEU A 254 -21.48 13.41 11.88
C LEU A 254 -22.96 13.23 12.25
N VAL A 255 -23.63 14.28 12.73
CA VAL A 255 -25.05 14.21 13.12
C VAL A 255 -25.99 14.16 11.92
N ASP A 256 -25.60 14.77 10.79
CA ASP A 256 -26.39 14.72 9.57
C ASP A 256 -26.29 13.35 8.88
N LEU A 257 -27.25 12.49 9.20
CA LEU A 257 -27.32 11.12 8.70
C LEU A 257 -27.54 11.04 7.17
N ASP A 258 -28.07 12.09 6.55
CA ASP A 258 -28.27 12.14 5.09
C ASP A 258 -26.94 12.43 4.36
N THR A 259 -25.99 13.05 5.05
CA THR A 259 -24.64 13.36 4.56
C THR A 259 -23.72 12.11 4.59
N TYR A 260 -24.06 11.10 5.40
CA TYR A 260 -23.31 9.83 5.54
C TYR A 260 -24.23 8.59 5.44
N PRO A 261 -24.91 8.39 4.29
CA PRO A 261 -25.96 7.37 4.16
C PRO A 261 -25.42 5.94 4.24
N GLU A 262 -24.14 5.70 3.99
CA GLU A 262 -23.54 4.37 3.99
C GLU A 262 -22.71 4.08 5.24
N LEU A 263 -22.68 4.98 6.23
CA LEU A 263 -21.81 4.83 7.41
C LEU A 263 -22.39 3.82 8.39
N HIS A 264 -21.76 2.66 8.47
CA HIS A 264 -22.20 1.56 9.33
C HIS A 264 -21.08 1.05 10.27
N SER A 265 -19.84 1.48 10.08
CA SER A 265 -18.69 1.07 10.90
C SER A 265 -17.93 2.29 11.42
N LEU A 266 -17.84 2.42 12.75
CA LEU A 266 -17.08 3.48 13.41
C LEU A 266 -16.09 2.88 14.41
N SER A 267 -14.83 3.28 14.33
CA SER A 267 -13.77 2.94 15.28
C SER A 267 -13.16 4.22 15.83
N LEU A 268 -13.24 4.43 17.14
CA LEU A 268 -12.71 5.59 17.85
C LEU A 268 -11.63 5.14 18.83
N GLU A 269 -10.43 5.65 18.66
CA GLU A 269 -9.28 5.39 19.53
C GLU A 269 -8.84 6.72 20.17
N ASP A 270 -9.10 6.85 21.47
CA ASP A 270 -8.93 8.05 22.31
C ASP A 270 -9.76 9.28 21.89
N PHE A 271 -10.87 9.01 21.21
CA PHE A 271 -11.92 9.98 20.91
C PHE A 271 -13.22 9.60 21.60
N ILE A 272 -13.99 10.60 22.03
CA ILE A 272 -15.33 10.45 22.59
C ILE A 272 -16.30 11.27 21.74
N ILE A 273 -17.40 10.66 21.35
CA ILE A 273 -18.60 11.34 20.84
C ILE A 273 -19.69 11.22 21.91
N PRO A 274 -20.64 12.17 22.00
CA PRO A 274 -21.74 12.07 22.95
C PRO A 274 -22.54 10.78 22.73
N TRP A 275 -22.81 10.04 23.80
CA TRP A 275 -23.59 8.79 23.75
C TRP A 275 -25.01 8.96 23.21
N THR A 276 -25.53 10.18 23.26
CA THR A 276 -26.83 10.59 22.70
C THR A 276 -26.79 10.81 21.18
N SER A 277 -25.65 10.66 20.52
CA SER A 277 -25.53 10.85 19.07
C SER A 277 -26.41 9.87 18.30
N GLN A 278 -27.20 10.39 17.35
CA GLN A 278 -28.07 9.56 16.50
C GLN A 278 -27.27 8.63 15.57
N LEU A 279 -25.96 8.88 15.42
CA LEU A 279 -25.07 8.04 14.62
C LEU A 279 -25.09 6.59 15.08
N PHE A 280 -25.19 6.33 16.40
CA PHE A 280 -25.24 4.97 16.94
C PHE A 280 -26.43 4.14 16.47
N ALA A 281 -27.55 4.78 16.10
CA ALA A 281 -28.74 4.07 15.65
C ALA A 281 -28.56 3.34 14.31
N ARG A 282 -27.56 3.74 13.50
CA ARG A 282 -27.28 3.15 12.17
C ARG A 282 -26.03 2.29 12.13
N LEU A 283 -25.17 2.39 13.14
CA LEU A 283 -23.95 1.61 13.19
C LEU A 283 -24.25 0.12 13.39
N THR A 284 -23.58 -0.70 12.60
CA THR A 284 -23.53 -2.16 12.76
C THR A 284 -22.27 -2.61 13.49
N HIS A 285 -21.20 -1.80 13.39
CA HIS A 285 -19.92 -2.04 14.03
C HIS A 285 -19.49 -0.76 14.74
N LEU A 286 -19.31 -0.86 16.06
CA LEU A 286 -18.78 0.21 16.89
C LEU A 286 -17.61 -0.34 17.69
N GLU A 287 -16.45 0.30 17.55
CA GLU A 287 -15.27 0.04 18.37
C GLU A 287 -14.85 1.34 19.06
N ILE A 288 -14.71 1.30 20.38
CA ILE A 288 -14.22 2.44 21.16
C ILE A 288 -13.10 1.92 22.05
N SER A 289 -11.90 2.47 21.85
CA SER A 289 -10.71 2.16 22.62
C SER A 289 -10.21 3.43 23.30
N LEU A 290 -10.04 3.39 24.62
CA LEU A 290 -9.51 4.50 25.41
C LEU A 290 -8.21 4.03 26.07
N HIS A 291 -7.08 4.60 25.65
CA HIS A 291 -5.74 4.30 26.11
C HIS A 291 -5.32 5.36 27.14
N GLY A 292 -5.94 5.30 28.32
CA GLY A 292 -5.61 6.12 29.48
C GLY A 292 -5.77 5.36 30.79
N THR A 293 -4.95 5.66 31.79
CA THR A 293 -5.24 5.24 33.17
C THR A 293 -6.44 6.03 33.68
N PRO A 294 -7.46 5.39 34.30
CA PRO A 294 -8.63 6.09 34.80
C PRO A 294 -8.20 7.14 35.82
N ILE A 295 -8.45 8.42 35.53
CA ILE A 295 -8.43 9.46 36.54
C ILE A 295 -9.88 9.64 36.95
N ASN A 296 -10.14 9.50 38.25
CA ASN A 296 -11.40 9.88 38.90
C ASN A 296 -11.68 11.37 38.65
N THR A 297 -12.26 11.71 37.52
CA THR A 297 -12.75 13.05 37.24
C THR A 297 -14.17 12.94 36.72
N GLU A 298 -15.09 13.50 37.51
CA GLU A 298 -16.55 13.51 37.39
C GLU A 298 -17.09 14.27 36.14
N ALA A 299 -16.27 14.49 35.11
CA ALA A 299 -16.54 15.48 34.07
C ALA A 299 -16.39 14.99 32.62
N GLY A 300 -16.37 13.68 32.37
CA GLY A 300 -16.36 13.13 31.02
C GLY A 300 -17.37 12.01 30.88
N TYR A 301 -17.88 11.80 29.66
CA TYR A 301 -18.75 10.68 29.32
C TYR A 301 -18.06 9.35 29.70
N THR A 302 -18.48 8.77 30.80
CA THR A 302 -17.89 7.54 31.33
C THR A 302 -18.40 6.33 30.55
N GLN A 303 -17.69 5.20 30.69
CA GLN A 303 -18.20 3.91 30.21
C GLN A 303 -19.57 3.58 30.84
N THR A 304 -19.82 4.03 32.07
CA THR A 304 -21.11 3.89 32.76
C THR A 304 -22.21 4.70 32.06
N ASP A 305 -21.89 5.91 31.61
CA ASP A 305 -22.83 6.74 30.86
C ASP A 305 -23.21 6.09 29.52
N PHE A 306 -22.29 5.39 28.86
CA PHE A 306 -22.61 4.62 27.65
C PHE A 306 -23.61 3.50 27.93
N ILE A 307 -23.34 2.68 28.97
CA ILE A 307 -24.20 1.55 29.33
C ILE A 307 -25.61 2.06 29.69
N ASN A 308 -25.71 3.24 30.31
CA ASN A 308 -26.99 3.86 30.64
C ASN A 308 -27.73 4.43 29.41
N CYS A 309 -27.06 4.63 28.28
CA CYS A 309 -27.65 5.11 27.04
C CYS A 309 -28.09 3.98 26.07
N LEU A 310 -27.73 2.73 26.34
CA LEU A 310 -28.19 1.54 25.61
C LEU A 310 -29.57 1.07 26.10
#